data_AF-A0A2V7YAJ9-F1
#
_entry.id   AF-A0A2V7YAJ9-F1
#
_cell.length_a   1.000
_cell.length_b   1.000
_cell.length_c   1.000
_cell.angle_alpha   90.00
_cell.angle_beta   90.00
_cell.angle_gamma   90.00
#
_symmetry.space_group_name_H-M   'P 1'
#
loop_
_entity.id
_entity.type
_entity.pdbx_description
1 polymer ?
#
loop_
_entity_poly.entity_id
_entity_poly.type
_entity_poly.pdbx_seq_one_letter_code
_entity_poly.pdbx_strand_id
1 'polypeptide(L)'
;MANRKLIRPDMNELKKELPSRSVRRKQTPPEQTNAEEFYYLKQMAAKTPMVVILVNDEELRGWIEWYDTCSRRRSSGSSSAGPASAR
;
A
#
# COMPACT_ATOMS: atom_id res chain seq x y z
N MET A 1 -42.83 26.05 11.06
CA MET A 1 -41.97 24.84 11.14
C MET A 1 -42.26 23.98 9.92
N ALA A 2 -41.38 23.97 8.92
CA ALA A 2 -41.59 23.26 7.66
C ALA A 2 -40.90 21.89 7.70
N ASN A 3 -41.68 20.82 7.71
CA ASN A 3 -41.22 19.44 7.57
C ASN A 3 -40.61 19.26 6.17
N ARG A 4 -39.28 19.31 6.07
CA ARG A 4 -38.56 18.95 4.84
C ARG A 4 -38.56 17.43 4.72
N LYS A 5 -39.61 16.88 4.09
CA LYS A 5 -39.65 15.48 3.70
C LYS A 5 -38.45 15.22 2.77
N LEU A 6 -37.51 14.41 3.24
CA LEU A 6 -36.44 13.86 2.42
C LEU A 6 -37.11 13.08 1.28
N ILE A 7 -37.03 13.57 0.05
CA ILE A 7 -37.40 12.78 -1.13
C ILE A 7 -36.26 11.78 -1.31
N ARG A 8 -36.31 10.68 -0.56
CA ARG A 8 -35.50 9.50 -0.83
C ARG A 8 -36.26 8.70 -1.88
N PRO A 9 -35.82 8.66 -3.14
CA PRO A 9 -36.37 7.70 -4.08
C PRO A 9 -36.21 6.29 -3.49
N ASP A 10 -37.24 5.46 -3.66
CA ASP A 10 -37.26 4.10 -3.13
C ASP A 10 -36.08 3.31 -3.74
N MET A 11 -35.19 2.82 -2.88
CA MET A 11 -33.96 2.15 -3.30
C MET A 11 -34.21 0.84 -4.06
N ASN A 12 -35.45 0.37 -4.10
CA ASN A 12 -35.84 -0.84 -4.82
C ASN A 12 -36.14 -0.55 -6.30
N GLU A 13 -36.58 0.66 -6.65
CA GLU A 13 -36.82 1.09 -8.04
C GLU A 13 -35.50 1.28 -8.79
N LEU A 14 -34.49 1.88 -8.15
CA LEU A 14 -33.16 2.11 -8.75
C LEU A 14 -32.44 0.80 -9.09
N LYS A 15 -32.69 -0.29 -8.35
CA LYS A 15 -32.07 -1.59 -8.62
C LYS A 15 -32.66 -2.31 -9.84
N LYS A 16 -33.87 -1.96 -10.29
CA LYS A 16 -34.51 -2.54 -11.48
C LYS A 16 -34.07 -1.88 -12.79
N GLU A 17 -33.70 -0.60 -12.74
CA GLU A 17 -33.32 0.20 -13.92
C GLU A 17 -31.83 0.09 -14.28
N LEU A 18 -30.96 -0.30 -13.34
CA LEU A 18 -29.56 -0.53 -13.68
C LEU A 18 -29.39 -1.92 -14.29
N PRO A 19 -28.91 -2.05 -15.54
CA PRO A 19 -28.48 -3.35 -16.06
C PRO A 19 -27.46 -3.90 -15.07
N SER A 20 -27.62 -5.16 -14.66
CA SER A 20 -26.70 -5.89 -13.78
C SER A 20 -25.30 -5.86 -14.39
N ARG A 21 -24.59 -4.75 -14.17
CA ARG A 21 -23.18 -4.61 -14.48
C ARG A 21 -22.54 -5.52 -13.47
N SER A 22 -22.18 -6.71 -13.95
CA SER A 22 -21.37 -7.68 -13.26
C SER A 22 -20.44 -6.92 -12.34
N VAL A 23 -20.64 -7.11 -11.04
CA VAL A 23 -19.80 -6.51 -10.01
C VAL A 23 -18.41 -7.02 -10.32
N ARG A 24 -17.65 -6.22 -11.09
CA ARG A 24 -16.25 -6.44 -11.38
C ARG A 24 -15.64 -6.35 -10.00
N ARG A 25 -15.47 -7.51 -9.36
CA ARG A 25 -14.81 -7.66 -8.06
C ARG A 25 -13.62 -6.72 -8.15
N LYS A 26 -13.64 -5.68 -7.32
CA LYS A 26 -12.54 -4.73 -7.21
C LYS A 26 -11.34 -5.62 -6.99
N GLN A 27 -10.51 -5.76 -8.01
CA GLN A 27 -9.32 -6.59 -7.95
C GLN A 27 -8.60 -6.10 -6.71
N THR A 28 -8.38 -7.00 -5.75
CA THR A 28 -7.68 -6.67 -4.51
C THR A 28 -6.45 -5.86 -4.93
N PRO A 29 -6.25 -4.64 -4.39
CA PRO A 29 -5.11 -3.84 -4.78
C PRO A 29 -3.87 -4.72 -4.68
N PRO A 30 -3.00 -4.73 -5.70
CA PRO A 30 -1.79 -5.55 -5.66
C PRO A 30 -1.09 -5.28 -4.32
N GLU A 31 -0.70 -6.34 -3.62
CA GLU A 31 -0.11 -6.22 -2.28
C GLU A 31 1.12 -5.28 -2.30
N GLN A 32 1.77 -5.20 -3.47
CA GLN A 32 2.84 -4.27 -3.76
C GLN A 32 2.33 -3.09 -4.59
N THR A 33 2.07 -1.95 -3.94
CA THR A 33 1.61 -0.71 -4.58
C THR A 33 2.74 0.29 -4.87
N ASN A 34 4.00 -0.05 -4.54
CA ASN A 34 5.20 0.81 -4.66
C ASN A 34 5.06 2.20 -3.99
N ALA A 35 4.07 2.39 -3.12
CA ALA A 35 3.73 3.68 -2.54
C ALA A 35 4.89 4.29 -1.73
N GLU A 36 5.69 3.45 -1.09
CA GLU A 36 6.87 3.86 -0.32
C GLU A 36 7.95 4.49 -1.22
N GLU A 37 8.26 3.83 -2.34
CA GLU A 37 9.26 4.33 -3.30
C GLU A 37 8.82 5.65 -3.93
N PHE A 38 7.53 5.77 -4.29
CA PHE A 38 6.97 7.04 -4.77
C PHE A 38 7.03 8.15 -3.72
N TYR A 39 6.82 7.81 -2.44
CA TYR A 39 6.91 8.79 -1.36
C TYR A 39 8.33 9.34 -1.26
N TYR A 40 9.36 8.48 -1.17
CA TYR A 40 10.75 8.94 -1.07
C TYR A 40 11.18 9.77 -2.28
N LEU A 41 10.88 9.31 -3.50
CA LEU A 41 11.21 10.04 -4.72
C LEU A 41 10.58 11.45 -4.75
N LYS A 42 9.33 11.58 -4.30
CA LYS A 42 8.66 12.89 -4.24
C LYS A 42 9.29 13.81 -3.22
N GLN A 43 9.68 13.28 -2.06
CA GLN A 43 10.32 14.05 -0.99
C GLN A 43 11.72 14.54 -1.39
N MET A 44 12.47 13.70 -2.11
CA MET A 44 13.77 14.04 -2.70
C MET A 44 13.62 15.14 -3.77
N ALA A 45 12.67 14.97 -4.70
CA ALA A 45 12.42 15.95 -5.77
C ALA A 45 12.01 17.32 -5.23
N ALA A 46 11.19 17.34 -4.18
CA ALA A 46 10.76 18.56 -3.51
C ALA A 46 11.79 19.11 -2.50
N LYS A 47 12.93 18.41 -2.28
CA LYS A 47 13.91 18.71 -1.22
C LYS A 47 13.25 19.02 0.12
N THR A 48 12.29 18.19 0.50
CA THR A 48 11.48 18.44 1.68
C THR A 48 12.35 18.23 2.93
N PRO A 49 12.38 19.18 3.89
CA PRO A 49 13.10 19.00 5.13
C PRO A 49 12.44 17.91 5.98
N MET A 50 13.24 16.96 6.45
CA MET A 50 12.83 15.76 7.18
C MET A 50 13.73 15.56 8.41
N VAL A 51 13.23 14.78 9.37
CA VAL A 51 14.01 14.25 10.50
C VAL A 51 14.08 12.74 10.36
N VAL A 52 15.29 12.19 10.24
CA VAL A 52 15.53 10.74 10.21
C VAL A 52 16.02 10.31 11.57
N ILE A 53 15.28 9.40 12.21
CA ILE A 53 15.66 8.80 13.48
C ILE A 53 16.36 7.48 13.18
N LEU A 54 17.63 7.39 13.56
CA LEU A 54 18.43 6.18 13.45
C LEU A 54 18.11 5.22 14.59
N VAL A 55 18.53 3.96 14.45
CA VAL A 55 18.29 2.90 15.45
C VAL A 55 18.97 3.13 16.81
N ASN A 56 19.95 4.03 16.86
CA ASN A 56 20.65 4.49 18.06
C ASN A 56 20.00 5.74 18.67
N ASP A 57 18.76 6.08 18.29
CA ASP A 57 18.01 7.29 18.70
C ASP A 57 18.66 8.61 18.27
N GLU A 58 19.57 8.58 17.29
CA GLU A 58 20.19 9.79 16.74
C GLU A 58 19.29 10.43 15.68
N GLU A 59 19.16 11.76 15.73
CA GLU A 59 18.35 12.54 14.78
C GLU A 59 19.22 13.21 13.71
N LEU A 60 18.99 12.87 12.45
CA LEU A 60 19.54 13.60 11.30
C LEU A 60 18.47 14.55 10.73
N ARG A 61 18.84 15.82 10.55
CA ARG A 61 17.97 16.87 10.01
C ARG A 61 18.48 17.32 8.66
N GLY A 62 17.62 17.28 7.64
CA GLY A 62 18.01 17.63 6.27
C GLY A 62 17.00 17.13 5.25
N TRP A 63 17.41 17.03 3.99
CA TRP A 63 16.63 16.40 2.92
C TRP A 63 17.35 15.14 2.43
N ILE A 64 16.60 14.21 1.85
CA ILE A 64 17.17 12.99 1.25
C ILE A 64 17.72 13.35 -0.13
N GLU A 65 19.00 13.05 -0.39
CA GLU A 65 19.66 13.34 -1.68
C GLU A 65 19.66 12.13 -2.62
N TRP A 66 19.78 10.93 -2.07
CA TRP A 66 19.74 9.68 -2.82
C TRP A 66 19.09 8.58 -1.96
N TYR A 67 18.41 7.65 -2.60
CA TYR A 67 17.76 6.49 -1.97
C TYR A 67 18.14 5.24 -2.76
N ASP A 68 18.54 4.18 -2.05
CA ASP A 68 18.88 2.88 -2.63
C ASP A 68 18.16 1.76 -1.87
N THR A 69 17.63 0.77 -2.60
CA THR A 69 16.84 -0.35 -2.07
C THR A 69 17.68 -1.60 -1.81
N CYS A 70 19.00 -1.55 -2.02
CA CYS A 70 19.90 -2.71 -2.05
C CYS A 70 20.02 -3.57 -0.76
N SER A 71 19.27 -3.31 0.31
CA SER A 71 19.45 -3.99 1.60
C SER A 71 18.56 -5.22 1.83
N ARG A 72 17.70 -5.63 0.89
CA ARG A 72 16.88 -6.85 1.07
C ARG A 72 17.70 -8.12 0.84
N ARG A 73 18.61 -8.41 1.78
CA ARG A 73 19.33 -9.68 1.86
C ARG A 73 18.30 -10.74 2.22
N ARG A 74 17.90 -11.56 1.22
CA ARG A 74 17.20 -12.83 1.47
C ARG A 74 18.10 -13.64 2.41
N SER A 75 17.69 -13.79 3.66
CA SER A 75 18.15 -14.91 4.48
C SER A 75 17.67 -16.16 3.77
N SER A 76 18.52 -16.74 2.92
CA SER A 76 18.31 -18.08 2.41
C SER A 76 18.35 -18.99 3.62
N GLY A 77 17.16 -19.38 4.10
CA GLY A 77 17.03 -20.40 5.12
C GLY A 77 17.81 -21.62 4.66
N SER A 78 18.88 -21.92 5.40
CA SER A 78 19.63 -23.15 5.30
C SER A 78 18.71 -24.31 5.68
N SER A 79 17.98 -24.84 4.70
CA SER A 79 17.39 -26.17 4.80
C SER A 79 18.47 -27.19 4.44
N SER A 80 19.37 -27.44 5.38
CA SER A 80 20.20 -28.63 5.37
C SER A 80 19.33 -29.83 5.75
N ALA A 81 18.74 -30.50 4.76
CA ALA A 81 18.24 -31.86 4.92
C ALA A 81 19.13 -32.78 4.10
N GLY A 82 20.10 -33.39 4.77
CA GLY A 82 20.89 -34.50 4.25
C GLY A 82 20.05 -35.77 4.04
N PRO A 83 20.63 -36.80 3.39
CA PRO A 83 19.89 -37.79 2.62
C PRO A 83 19.35 -38.92 3.51
N ALA A 84 18.14 -39.42 3.22
CA ALA A 84 17.60 -40.60 3.87
C ALA A 84 17.00 -41.58 2.84
N SER A 85 17.78 -42.63 2.61
CA SER A 85 17.45 -44.01 2.24
C SER A 85 16.61 -44.30 1.00
N ALA A 86 17.31 -44.96 0.08
CA ALA A 86 16.83 -46.00 -0.82
C ALA A 86 15.76 -46.90 -0.20
N ARG A 87 14.73 -47.21 -0.99
CA ARG A 87 14.07 -48.50 -1.10
C ARG A 87 13.26 -48.57 -2.38
#